data_AF-A0A136KE16-F1
#
_entry.id   AF-A0A136KE16-F1
#
_cell.length_a   1.000
_cell.length_b   1.000
_cell.length_c   1.000
_cell.angle_alpha   90.00
_cell.angle_beta   90.00
_cell.angle_gamma   90.00
#
_symmetry.space_group_name_H-M   'P 1'
#
loop_
_entity.id
_entity.type
_entity.pdbx_description
1 polymer ?
#
loop_
_entity_poly.entity_id
_entity_poly.type
_entity_poly.pdbx_seq_one_letter_code
_entity_poly.pdbx_strand_id
1 'polypeptide(L)'
;MTQQPQAGLPSATVLDLWEQGVNRHPLDRALLLLQYACPEESFESLCDWSVGARDARLLALRRATFGDRIESYAECPDCRSGLEFDLSCEGLLGSAATSSSIWPPWSRAVALGNCADPPAVTSPMLPPYRIWKRRAASSFRAACAVGRRCWTSRNGRTSCRKP
;
A
#
# COMPACT_ATOMS: atom_id res chain seq x y z
N MET A 1 8.97 -15.23 20.21
CA MET A 1 9.85 -14.19 19.67
C MET A 1 9.34 -12.85 20.18
N THR A 2 9.84 -12.43 21.34
CA THR A 2 9.49 -11.16 21.99
C THR A 2 10.22 -10.04 21.27
N GLN A 3 9.48 -9.21 20.55
CA GLN A 3 10.03 -8.12 19.75
C GLN A 3 10.52 -7.01 20.70
N GLN A 4 11.83 -6.75 20.72
CA GLN A 4 12.41 -5.67 21.53
C GLN A 4 11.89 -4.30 21.05
N PRO A 5 11.66 -3.35 21.97
CA PRO A 5 11.24 -2.00 21.62
C PRO A 5 12.27 -1.37 20.69
N GLN A 6 11.82 -0.87 19.55
CA GLN A 6 12.69 -0.25 18.55
C GLN A 6 12.81 1.24 18.83
N ALA A 7 14.04 1.72 18.96
CA ALA A 7 14.31 3.15 18.91
C ALA A 7 14.07 3.66 17.48
N GLY A 8 13.46 4.84 17.35
CA GLY A 8 13.26 5.49 16.06
C GLY A 8 14.59 5.90 15.41
N LEU A 9 14.57 6.11 14.10
CA LEU A 9 15.75 6.62 13.38
C LEU A 9 15.96 8.11 13.69
N PRO A 10 17.20 8.55 13.98
CA PRO A 10 17.49 9.97 14.02
C PRO A 10 17.45 10.57 12.61
N SER A 11 17.15 11.86 12.50
CA SER A 11 16.89 12.53 11.22
C SER A 11 18.05 12.42 10.22
N ALA A 12 19.30 12.51 10.68
CA ALA A 12 20.47 12.37 9.81
C ALA A 12 20.52 10.97 9.16
N THR A 13 20.33 9.92 9.96
CA THR A 13 20.28 8.53 9.47
C THR A 13 19.13 8.30 8.49
N VAL A 14 17.96 8.93 8.69
CA VAL A 14 16.86 8.85 7.73
C VAL A 14 17.31 9.36 6.35
N LEU A 15 18.04 10.47 6.30
CA LEU A 15 18.57 11.01 5.05
C LEU A 15 19.67 10.11 4.47
N ASP A 16 20.61 9.64 5.28
CA ASP A 16 21.69 8.76 4.82
C ASP A 16 21.14 7.47 4.18
N LEU A 17 20.16 6.84 4.82
CA LEU A 17 19.51 5.63 4.32
C LEU A 17 18.69 5.90 3.05
N TRP A 18 18.07 7.09 2.96
CA TRP A 18 17.34 7.50 1.75
C TRP A 18 18.30 7.67 0.56
N GLU A 19 19.43 8.34 0.74
CA GLU A 19 20.43 8.54 -0.31
C GLU A 19 21.02 7.21 -0.79
N GLN A 20 21.32 6.31 0.13
CA GLN A 20 21.81 4.96 -0.20
C GLN A 20 20.75 4.08 -0.90
N GLY A 21 19.47 4.31 -0.60
CA GLY A 21 18.37 3.48 -1.05
C GLY A 21 17.68 3.96 -2.33
N VAL A 22 17.82 5.23 -2.73
CA VAL A 22 17.00 5.84 -3.79
C VAL A 22 17.07 5.11 -5.14
N ASN A 23 18.23 4.56 -5.48
CA ASN A 23 18.48 3.84 -6.74
C ASN A 23 18.43 2.31 -6.60
N ARG A 24 18.04 1.79 -5.43
CA ARG A 24 17.97 0.34 -5.17
C ARG A 24 16.60 -0.23 -5.49
N HIS A 25 16.56 -1.53 -5.79
CA HIS A 25 15.29 -2.26 -5.92
C HIS A 25 14.49 -2.17 -4.60
N PRO A 26 13.14 -2.12 -4.62
CA PRO A 26 12.34 -1.98 -3.40
C PRO A 26 12.64 -2.98 -2.30
N LEU A 27 12.96 -4.24 -2.67
CA LEU A 27 13.36 -5.27 -1.71
C LEU A 27 14.69 -4.95 -1.02
N ASP A 28 15.67 -4.45 -1.77
CA ASP A 28 16.99 -4.09 -1.22
C ASP A 28 16.89 -2.86 -0.32
N ARG A 29 15.96 -1.94 -0.60
CA ARG A 29 15.65 -0.81 0.27
C ARG A 29 15.07 -1.28 1.60
N ALA A 30 14.14 -2.24 1.55
CA ALA A 30 13.60 -2.88 2.74
C ALA A 30 14.71 -3.56 3.56
N LEU A 31 15.58 -4.33 2.93
CA LEU A 31 16.70 -5.00 3.60
C LEU A 31 17.73 -4.01 4.17
N LEU A 32 18.00 -2.90 3.47
CA LEU A 32 18.86 -1.81 3.97
C LEU A 32 18.32 -1.21 5.27
N LEU A 33 17.01 -0.92 5.32
CA LEU A 33 16.36 -0.41 6.53
C LEU A 33 16.37 -1.46 7.66
N LEU A 34 16.18 -2.74 7.33
CA LEU A 34 16.19 -3.84 8.30
C LEU A 34 17.58 -4.09 8.89
N GLN A 35 18.65 -4.00 8.11
CA GLN A 35 20.02 -4.10 8.64
C GLN A 35 20.30 -3.03 9.70
N TYR A 36 19.75 -1.82 9.52
CA TYR A 36 19.86 -0.77 10.53
C TYR A 36 19.02 -1.09 11.77
N ALA A 37 17.79 -1.56 11.59
CA ALA A 37 16.87 -1.85 12.70
C ALA A 37 17.16 -3.16 13.45
N CYS A 38 17.95 -4.04 12.85
CA CYS A 38 18.34 -5.34 13.39
C CYS A 38 19.85 -5.56 13.13
N PRO A 39 20.74 -4.79 13.77
CA PRO A 39 22.18 -4.93 13.54
C PRO A 39 22.72 -6.30 13.97
N GLU A 40 22.00 -7.00 14.84
CA GLU A 40 22.33 -8.34 15.32
C GLU A 40 22.07 -9.43 14.25
N GLU A 41 21.24 -9.14 13.24
CA GLU A 41 20.84 -10.09 12.21
C GLU A 41 21.74 -9.94 10.98
N SER A 42 22.24 -11.08 10.47
CA SER A 42 22.99 -11.07 9.22
C SER A 42 22.09 -10.75 8.02
N PHE A 43 22.69 -10.26 6.94
CA PHE A 43 21.96 -9.99 5.70
C PHE A 43 21.27 -11.24 5.14
N GLU A 44 21.92 -12.39 5.24
CA GLU A 44 21.38 -13.69 4.82
C GLU A 44 20.17 -14.09 5.68
N SER A 45 20.25 -13.93 7.01
CA SER A 45 19.12 -14.16 7.92
C SER A 45 17.91 -13.29 7.53
N LEU A 46 18.14 -12.00 7.27
CA LEU A 46 17.08 -11.08 6.84
C LEU A 46 16.48 -11.49 5.48
N CYS A 47 17.27 -12.07 4.58
CA CYS A 47 16.83 -12.63 3.31
C CYS A 47 16.02 -13.92 3.44
N ASP A 48 16.08 -14.61 4.59
CA ASP A 48 15.29 -15.80 4.88
C ASP A 48 13.99 -15.48 5.61
N TRP A 49 13.84 -14.27 6.18
CA TRP A 49 12.59 -13.86 6.83
C TRP A 49 11.43 -13.88 5.86
N SER A 50 10.24 -14.26 6.33
CA SER A 50 9.02 -14.11 5.52
C SER A 50 8.74 -12.63 5.21
N VAL A 51 8.07 -12.36 4.09
CA VAL A 51 7.67 -11.00 3.71
C VAL A 51 6.89 -10.32 4.84
N GLY A 52 5.94 -11.04 5.45
CA GLY A 52 5.15 -10.52 6.58
C GLY A 52 6.01 -10.16 7.81
N ALA A 53 7.06 -10.93 8.12
CA ALA A 53 7.97 -10.60 9.22
C ALA A 53 8.80 -9.35 8.92
N ARG A 54 9.28 -9.21 7.68
CA ARG A 54 10.00 -8.01 7.22
C ARG A 54 9.10 -6.78 7.28
N ASP A 55 7.90 -6.88 6.73
CA ASP A 55 6.95 -5.77 6.68
C ASP A 55 6.49 -5.35 8.08
N ALA A 56 6.20 -6.30 8.97
CA ALA A 56 5.88 -6.00 10.36
C ALA A 56 7.03 -5.26 11.06
N ARG A 57 8.28 -5.68 10.79
CA ARG A 57 9.45 -5.03 11.37
C ARG A 57 9.67 -3.61 10.83
N LEU A 58 9.50 -3.41 9.52
CA LEU A 58 9.57 -2.10 8.88
C LEU A 58 8.47 -1.17 9.36
N LEU A 59 7.26 -1.68 9.55
CA LEU A 59 6.12 -0.91 10.05
C LEU A 59 6.33 -0.48 11.52
N ALA A 60 6.91 -1.36 12.34
CA ALA A 60 7.33 -1.02 13.70
C ALA A 60 8.42 0.07 13.71
N LEU A 61 9.42 -0.02 12.82
CA LEU A 61 10.46 1.01 12.67
C LEU A 61 9.86 2.35 12.22
N ARG A 62 8.92 2.33 11.26
CA ARG A 62 8.18 3.52 10.82
C ARG A 62 7.45 4.16 11.99
N ARG A 63 6.72 3.36 12.79
CA ARG A 63 5.98 3.84 13.97
C ARG A 63 6.91 4.53 14.96
N ALA A 64 8.06 3.93 15.25
CA ALA A 64 9.05 4.50 16.16
C ALA A 64 9.68 5.80 15.64
N THR A 65 9.82 5.94 14.32
CA THR A 65 10.49 7.09 13.68
C THR A 65 9.55 8.27 13.43
N PHE A 66 8.35 8.01 12.94
CA PHE A 66 7.41 9.04 12.47
C PHE A 66 6.11 9.10 13.27
N GLY A 67 5.91 8.20 14.22
CA GLY A 67 4.66 8.05 14.96
C GLY A 67 3.68 7.07 14.32
N ASP A 68 2.56 6.85 15.01
CA ASP A 68 1.60 5.80 14.69
C ASP A 68 0.75 6.08 13.45
N ARG A 69 0.41 7.35 13.21
CA ARG A 69 -0.52 7.76 12.14
C ARG A 69 0.13 7.63 10.76
N ILE A 70 -0.62 7.10 9.80
CA ILE A 70 -0.30 7.04 8.37
C ILE A 70 -1.39 7.79 7.61
N GLU A 71 -1.07 9.00 7.14
CA GLU A 71 -1.92 9.71 6.19
C GLU A 71 -1.91 8.95 4.85
N SER A 72 -3.09 8.51 4.43
CA SER A 72 -3.27 7.59 3.31
C SER A 72 -4.23 8.16 2.27
N TYR A 73 -3.98 7.78 1.01
CA TYR A 73 -4.82 8.12 -0.11
C TYR A 73 -5.01 6.90 -1.00
N ALA A 74 -6.23 6.68 -1.45
CA ALA A 74 -6.56 5.66 -2.44
C ALA A 74 -7.48 6.23 -3.51
N GLU A 75 -7.30 5.77 -4.75
CA GLU A 75 -8.18 6.11 -5.87
C GLU A 75 -8.92 4.84 -6.32
N CYS A 76 -10.23 4.94 -6.51
CA CYS A 76 -11.01 3.84 -7.06
C CYS A 76 -10.70 3.66 -8.56
N PRO A 77 -10.29 2.46 -9.02
CA PRO A 77 -9.95 2.24 -10.42
C PRO A 77 -11.15 2.41 -11.38
N ASP A 78 -12.38 2.22 -10.91
CA ASP A 78 -13.59 2.29 -11.75
C ASP A 78 -14.11 3.71 -11.95
N CYS A 79 -14.20 4.49 -10.87
CA CYS A 79 -14.81 5.82 -10.89
C CYS A 79 -13.82 6.98 -10.74
N ARG A 80 -12.55 6.68 -10.41
CA ARG A 80 -11.47 7.67 -10.21
C ARG A 80 -11.73 8.68 -9.08
N SER A 81 -12.64 8.35 -8.18
CA SER A 81 -12.81 9.14 -6.95
C SER A 81 -11.67 8.85 -5.99
N GLY A 82 -11.06 9.90 -5.46
CA GLY A 82 -10.08 9.82 -4.39
C GLY A 82 -10.72 9.71 -3.01
N LEU A 83 -10.07 8.98 -2.11
CA LEU A 83 -10.40 8.88 -0.69
C LEU A 83 -9.14 9.17 0.12
N GLU A 84 -9.21 10.17 0.99
CA GLU A 84 -8.20 10.45 2.02
C GLU A 84 -8.67 9.87 3.35
N PHE A 85 -7.77 9.18 4.05
CA PHE A 85 -8.06 8.55 5.34
C PHE A 85 -6.77 8.34 6.12
N ASP A 86 -6.89 8.08 7.42
CA ASP A 86 -5.76 7.75 8.28
C ASP A 86 -5.75 6.26 8.61
N LEU A 87 -4.55 5.68 8.63
CA LEU A 87 -4.30 4.35 9.19
C LEU A 87 -3.43 4.46 10.45
N SER A 88 -3.50 3.45 11.30
CA SER A 88 -2.64 3.29 12.48
C SER A 88 -1.63 2.18 12.21
N CYS A 89 -0.34 2.43 12.47
CA CYS A 89 0.68 1.39 12.45
C CYS A 89 0.33 0.26 13.42
N GLU A 90 -0.07 0.60 14.64
CA GLU A 90 -0.50 -0.38 15.65
C GLU A 90 -1.70 -1.20 15.19
N GLY A 91 -2.71 -0.55 14.59
CA GLY A 91 -3.87 -1.25 14.02
C GLY A 91 -3.49 -2.22 12.90
N LEU A 92 -2.58 -1.82 12.01
CA LEU A 92 -2.07 -2.67 10.93
C LEU A 92 -1.24 -3.85 11.46
N LEU A 93 -0.38 -3.61 12.46
CA LEU A 93 0.40 -4.67 13.12
C LEU A 93 -0.51 -5.67 13.86
N GLY A 94 -1.56 -5.18 14.52
CA GLY A 94 -2.55 -6.02 15.19
C GLY A 94 -3.44 -6.81 14.22
N SER A 95 -3.74 -6.26 13.04
CA SER A 95 -4.55 -6.95 12.01
C SER A 95 -3.84 -8.15 11.39
N ALA A 96 -2.50 -8.17 11.38
CA ALA A 96 -1.73 -9.28 10.81
C ALA A 96 -1.95 -10.60 11.57
N ALA A 97 -2.27 -10.54 12.87
CA ALA A 97 -2.60 -11.72 13.68
C ALA A 97 -3.96 -12.34 13.31
N THR A 98 -4.85 -11.56 12.71
CA THR A 98 -6.25 -11.96 12.44
C THR A 98 -6.46 -12.38 10.98
N SER A 99 -5.55 -12.06 10.06
CA SER A 99 -5.63 -12.53 8.67
C SER A 99 -5.11 -13.97 8.54
N SER A 100 -5.76 -14.91 9.22
CA SER A 100 -5.88 -16.28 8.70
C SER A 100 -6.87 -16.25 7.53
N SER A 101 -6.57 -15.44 6.51
CA SER A 101 -7.36 -15.47 5.29
C SER A 101 -6.90 -16.69 4.52
N ILE A 102 -7.84 -17.62 4.40
CA ILE A 102 -7.98 -18.72 3.47
C ILE A 102 -7.74 -18.20 2.04
N TRP A 103 -6.49 -17.95 1.68
CA TRP A 103 -6.09 -17.89 0.29
C TRP A 103 -5.64 -19.31 -0.02
N PRO A 104 -6.28 -20.04 -0.94
CA PRO A 104 -5.68 -21.26 -1.41
C PRO A 104 -4.29 -20.87 -1.92
N PRO A 105 -3.22 -21.63 -1.59
CA PRO A 105 -1.95 -21.41 -2.24
C PRO A 105 -2.23 -21.44 -3.74
N TRP A 106 -1.61 -20.54 -4.50
CA TRP A 106 -1.74 -20.47 -5.95
C TRP A 106 -1.57 -21.85 -6.62
N SER A 107 -0.86 -22.78 -5.96
CA SER A 107 -0.66 -24.19 -6.32
C SER A 107 -1.90 -25.09 -6.21
N ARG A 108 -2.87 -24.81 -5.33
CA ARG A 108 -4.04 -25.67 -5.07
C ARG A 108 -5.24 -25.37 -5.99
N ALA A 109 -5.23 -24.24 -6.69
CA ALA A 109 -6.20 -23.93 -7.75
C ALA A 109 -6.00 -24.79 -9.01
N VAL A 110 -4.75 -25.17 -9.31
CA VAL A 110 -4.40 -25.97 -10.51
C VAL A 110 -4.93 -27.41 -10.41
N ALA A 111 -5.02 -27.97 -9.19
CA ALA A 111 -5.34 -29.37 -8.97
C ALA A 111 -6.83 -29.75 -9.19
N LEU A 112 -7.75 -28.78 -9.23
CA LEU A 112 -9.19 -29.05 -9.32
C LEU A 112 -9.79 -28.88 -10.72
N GLY A 113 -8.99 -28.53 -11.74
CA GLY A 113 -9.46 -28.44 -13.14
C GLY A 113 -10.59 -27.42 -13.39
N ASN A 114 -10.97 -26.63 -12.39
CA ASN A 114 -11.94 -25.56 -12.53
C ASN A 114 -11.22 -24.27 -12.91
N CYS A 115 -10.79 -24.19 -14.17
CA CYS A 115 -10.64 -22.90 -14.84
C CYS A 115 -12.05 -22.33 -15.08
N ALA A 116 -12.76 -21.95 -14.03
CA ALA A 116 -13.60 -20.79 -14.16
C ALA A 116 -12.60 -19.65 -14.22
N ASP A 117 -12.46 -19.02 -15.40
CA ASP A 117 -11.70 -17.79 -15.50
C ASP A 117 -12.12 -16.90 -14.32
N PRO A 118 -11.17 -16.39 -13.51
CA PRO A 118 -11.54 -15.29 -12.62
C PRO A 118 -12.26 -14.26 -13.52
N PRO A 119 -13.39 -13.65 -13.10
CA PRO A 119 -14.04 -12.64 -13.91
C PRO A 119 -12.92 -11.69 -14.28
N ALA A 120 -12.62 -11.60 -15.58
CA ALA A 120 -11.37 -11.03 -16.04
C ALA A 120 -11.18 -9.75 -15.25
N VAL A 121 -10.28 -9.79 -14.27
CA VAL A 121 -9.80 -8.58 -13.69
C VAL A 121 -8.95 -8.08 -14.84
N THR A 122 -9.61 -7.39 -15.77
CA THR A 122 -8.99 -6.32 -16.51
C THR A 122 -8.59 -5.34 -15.42
N SER A 123 -7.55 -5.72 -14.69
CA SER A 123 -6.69 -4.84 -13.96
C SER A 123 -6.22 -3.94 -15.10
N PRO A 124 -6.73 -2.71 -15.23
CA PRO A 124 -6.11 -1.80 -16.17
C PRO A 124 -4.68 -1.73 -15.66
N MET A 125 -3.72 -2.24 -16.45
CA MET A 125 -2.30 -2.30 -16.09
C MET A 125 -1.99 -1.11 -15.21
N LEU A 126 -1.87 -1.33 -13.90
CA LEU A 126 -1.44 -0.26 -13.01
C LEU A 126 -0.04 0.05 -13.53
N PRO A 127 0.20 1.26 -14.04
CA PRO A 127 1.49 1.59 -14.61
C PRO A 127 2.54 1.35 -13.51
N PRO A 128 3.70 0.78 -13.88
CA PRO A 128 4.75 0.53 -12.91
C PRO A 128 5.10 1.88 -12.28
N TYR A 129 4.88 1.98 -10.96
CA TYR A 129 5.36 3.05 -10.09
C TYR A 129 5.38 4.46 -10.73
N ARG A 130 4.22 5.07 -11.01
CA ARG A 130 4.21 6.52 -11.27
C ARG A 130 4.48 7.27 -9.96
N ILE A 131 5.75 7.61 -9.76
CA ILE A 131 6.24 8.62 -8.83
C ILE A 131 5.34 9.86 -8.97
N TRP A 132 4.51 10.12 -7.97
CA TRP A 132 3.64 11.28 -7.89
C TRP A 132 4.49 12.54 -7.78
N LYS A 133 4.71 13.25 -8.89
CA LYS A 133 5.04 14.67 -8.82
C LYS A 133 3.79 15.41 -8.32
N ARG A 134 3.84 15.89 -7.07
CA ARG A 134 2.95 16.96 -6.59
C ARG A 134 2.87 18.04 -7.67
N ARG A 135 1.69 18.29 -8.24
CA ARG A 135 1.34 19.64 -8.66
C ARG A 135 0.49 20.22 -7.55
N ALA A 136 1.10 21.10 -6.77
CA ALA A 136 0.34 22.09 -6.03
C ALA A 136 -0.44 22.92 -7.06
N ALA A 137 -1.76 22.86 -7.00
CA ALA A 137 -2.63 23.86 -7.59
C ALA A 137 -3.86 23.98 -6.70
N SER A 138 -3.70 24.86 -5.72
CA SER A 138 -4.74 25.60 -5.04
C SER A 138 -5.92 25.97 -5.94
N SER A 139 -7.11 25.89 -5.34
CA SER A 139 -8.35 26.56 -5.76
C SER A 139 -9.12 25.94 -6.92
N PHE A 140 -10.12 25.11 -6.58
CA PHE A 140 -11.50 25.36 -7.03
C PHE A 140 -12.51 24.65 -6.11
N ARG A 141 -13.07 25.40 -5.15
CA ARG A 141 -14.39 25.12 -4.58
C ARG A 141 -15.42 25.54 -5.61
N ALA A 142 -16.26 24.61 -6.08
CA ALA A 142 -17.71 24.81 -6.25
C ALA A 142 -18.37 23.63 -6.99
N ALA A 143 -19.54 23.23 -6.48
CA ALA A 143 -20.59 22.44 -7.13
C ALA A 143 -20.40 20.91 -7.24
N CYS A 144 -20.84 20.20 -6.20
CA CYS A 144 -21.96 19.24 -6.32
C CYS A 144 -22.35 18.73 -4.94
N ALA A 145 -23.07 19.57 -4.19
CA ALA A 145 -23.97 19.08 -3.17
C ALA A 145 -25.18 18.44 -3.88
N VAL A 146 -25.68 17.34 -3.31
CA VAL A 146 -26.80 16.49 -3.76
C VAL A 146 -26.39 15.38 -4.74
N GLY A 147 -26.18 14.20 -4.16
CA GLY A 147 -25.95 12.96 -4.87
C GLY A 147 -27.07 12.61 -5.85
N ARG A 148 -26.78 12.74 -7.15
CA ARG A 148 -27.47 12.02 -8.23
C ARG A 148 -26.43 11.62 -9.28
N ARG A 149 -26.34 10.32 -9.57
CA ARG A 149 -25.49 9.77 -10.62
C ARG A 149 -25.99 10.25 -11.98
N CYS A 150 -25.21 11.08 -12.68
CA CYS A 150 -25.41 11.34 -14.11
C CYS A 150 -24.58 10.33 -14.91
N TRP A 151 -25.25 9.48 -15.67
CA TRP A 151 -24.60 8.65 -16.69
C TRP A 151 -24.63 9.40 -18.02
N THR A 152 -23.47 9.66 -18.63
CA THR A 152 -23.38 10.08 -20.02
C THR A 152 -23.20 8.85 -20.90
N SER A 153 -24.23 8.53 -21.69
CA SER A 153 -24.12 7.55 -22.78
C SER A 153 -23.21 8.11 -23.88
N ARG A 154 -22.32 7.26 -24.41
CA ARG A 154 -21.27 7.57 -25.39
C ARG A 154 -21.78 8.11 -26.74
N ASN A 155 -23.11 8.21 -26.96
CA ASN A 155 -23.70 8.66 -28.23
C ASN A 155 -24.47 9.98 -28.17
N GLY A 156 -24.14 10.89 -27.25
CA GLY A 156 -24.50 12.32 -27.36
C GLY A 156 -26.00 12.65 -27.37
N ARG A 157 -26.88 11.75 -26.92
CA ARG A 157 -28.32 12.02 -26.75
C ARG A 157 -28.72 11.81 -25.29
N THR A 158 -29.06 12.91 -24.63
CA THR A 158 -29.68 12.93 -23.30
C THR A 158 -31.15 12.56 -23.44
N SER A 159 -31.58 11.47 -22.81
CA SER A 159 -33.00 11.21 -22.58
C SER A 159 -33.23 11.02 -21.08
N CYS A 160 -33.96 11.95 -20.48
CA CYS A 160 -34.50 11.82 -19.13
C CYS A 160 -35.83 11.06 -19.20
N ARG A 161 -35.94 9.91 -18.52
CA ARG A 161 -37.24 9.38 -18.08
C ARG A 161 -37.38 9.63 -16.58
N LYS A 162 -38.52 10.20 -16.20
CA LYS A 162 -39.01 10.44 -14.83
C LYS A 162 -40.08 9.39 -14.50
N PRO A 163 -40.37 9.23 -13.20
CA PRO A 163 -39.80 8.20 -12.33
C PRO A 163 -40.21 6.77 -12.72
#